data_AF-A0A3M1BNX8-F1
#
_entry.id   AF-A0A3M1BNX8-F1
#
_cell.length_a   1.000
_cell.length_b   1.000
_cell.length_c   1.000
_cell.angle_alpha   90.00
_cell.angle_beta   90.00
_cell.angle_gamma   90.00
#
_symmetry.space_group_name_H-M   'P 1'
#
loop_
_entity.id
_entity.type
_entity.pdbx_description
1 polymer ?
#
loop_
_entity_poly.entity_id
_entity_poly.type
_entity_poly.pdbx_seq_one_letter_code
_entity_poly.pdbx_strand_id
1 'polypeptide(L)'
;MRLSCDIELKRGVEVPHNFRQGLLSLVKESIKRSSEDGELFYRVWYSYNRQKPFTFSAFFPLKRVKGKSILDGDFFSFSRQLWD
;
A
#
# COMPACT_ATOMS: atom_id res chain seq x y z
N MET A 1 17.36 -0.20 4.41
CA MET A 1 16.90 -1.22 3.42
C MET A 1 15.65 -0.74 2.67
N ARG A 2 15.53 -1.05 1.36
CA ARG A 2 14.37 -0.73 0.50
C ARG A 2 13.80 -2.00 -0.13
N LEU A 3 12.47 -2.14 -0.18
CA LEU A 3 11.78 -3.26 -0.83
C LEU A 3 10.84 -2.72 -1.92
N SER A 4 10.75 -3.41 -3.06
CA SER A 4 9.77 -3.18 -4.12
C SER A 4 8.92 -4.42 -4.33
N CYS A 5 7.63 -4.22 -4.63
CA CYS A 5 6.68 -5.28 -4.95
C CYS A 5 5.75 -4.76 -6.04
N ASP A 6 5.72 -5.46 -7.17
CA ASP A 6 4.80 -5.18 -8.27
C ASP A 6 3.63 -6.17 -8.20
N ILE A 7 2.41 -5.63 -8.26
CA ILE A 7 1.15 -6.38 -8.16
C ILE A 7 0.45 -6.29 -9.51
N GLU A 8 0.34 -7.42 -10.19
CA GLU A 8 -0.39 -7.49 -11.46
C GLU A 8 -1.91 -7.43 -11.21
N LEU A 9 -2.59 -6.62 -12.00
CA LEU A 9 -4.04 -6.43 -11.95
C LEU A 9 -4.59 -6.37 -13.38
N LYS A 10 -5.80 -6.89 -13.59
CA LYS A 10 -6.44 -6.83 -14.90
C LYS A 10 -6.58 -5.37 -15.36
N ARG A 11 -6.06 -5.07 -16.54
CA ARG A 11 -6.25 -3.77 -17.20
C ARG A 11 -7.74 -3.45 -17.34
N GLY A 12 -8.10 -2.17 -17.19
CA GLY A 12 -9.50 -1.74 -17.27
C GLY A 12 -10.27 -1.85 -15.95
N VAL A 13 -9.66 -2.33 -14.86
CA VAL A 13 -10.27 -2.29 -13.52
C VAL A 13 -10.45 -0.85 -13.05
N GLU A 14 -11.62 -0.55 -12.51
CA GLU A 14 -11.94 0.72 -11.87
C GLU A 14 -11.27 0.80 -10.49
N VAL A 15 -10.48 1.85 -10.27
CA VAL A 15 -9.74 2.07 -9.02
C VAL A 15 -10.50 3.11 -8.17
N PRO A 16 -10.98 2.76 -6.96
CA PRO A 16 -11.73 3.68 -6.10
C PRO A 16 -10.93 4.93 -5.74
N HIS A 17 -11.57 6.09 -5.67
CA HIS A 17 -10.90 7.35 -5.31
C HIS A 17 -10.16 7.32 -3.95
N ASN A 18 -10.62 6.47 -3.02
CA ASN A 18 -10.04 6.26 -1.69
C ASN A 18 -9.05 5.08 -1.61
N PHE A 19 -8.56 4.54 -2.75
CA PHE A 19 -7.68 3.36 -2.79
C PHE A 19 -6.50 3.39 -1.79
N ARG A 20 -5.96 4.59 -1.51
CA ARG A 20 -4.86 4.79 -0.54
C ARG A 20 -5.19 4.30 0.87
N GLN A 21 -6.45 4.45 1.31
CA GLN A 21 -6.90 3.95 2.61
C GLN A 21 -6.97 2.42 2.61
N GLY A 22 -7.50 1.81 1.54
CA GLY A 22 -7.54 0.36 1.38
C GLY A 22 -6.13 -0.25 1.36
N LEU A 23 -5.21 0.36 0.63
CA LEU A 23 -3.80 -0.06 0.57
C LEU A 23 -3.10 0.07 1.93
N LEU A 24 -3.33 1.15 2.67
CA LEU A 24 -2.82 1.30 4.04
C LEU A 24 -3.38 0.23 4.99
N SER A 25 -4.66 -0.12 4.87
CA SER A 25 -5.27 -1.20 5.65
C SER A 25 -4.69 -2.58 5.30
N LEU A 26 -4.42 -2.83 4.01
CA LEU A 26 -3.75 -4.05 3.55
C LEU A 26 -2.34 -4.16 4.14
N VAL A 27 -1.52 -3.11 4.04
CA VAL A 27 -0.17 -3.07 4.64
C VAL A 27 -0.21 -3.33 6.14
N LYS A 28 -1.17 -2.72 6.86
CA LYS A 28 -1.38 -2.93 8.30
C LYS A 28 -1.70 -4.39 8.65
N GLU A 29 -2.67 -4.99 7.95
CA GLU A 29 -3.06 -6.38 8.19
C GLU A 29 -1.95 -7.37 7.80
N SER A 30 -1.22 -7.13 6.70
CA SER A 30 -0.06 -7.95 6.32
C SER A 30 1.05 -7.93 7.39
N ILE A 31 1.34 -6.76 7.98
CA ILE A 31 2.29 -6.65 9.09
C ILE A 31 1.77 -7.37 10.33
N LYS A 32 0.51 -7.14 10.72
CA LYS A 32 -0.09 -7.77 11.90
C LYS A 32 -0.14 -9.31 11.80
N ARG A 33 -0.27 -9.86 10.59
CA ARG A 33 -0.38 -11.30 10.33
C ARG A 33 0.96 -11.98 9.98
N SER A 34 2.08 -11.26 9.90
CA SER A 34 3.34 -11.86 9.43
C SER A 34 4.01 -12.74 10.49
N SER A 35 3.90 -12.37 11.76
CA SER A 35 4.54 -13.03 12.91
C SER A 35 4.07 -12.40 14.23
N GLU A 36 4.44 -12.99 15.37
CA GLU A 36 4.26 -12.38 16.69
C GLU A 36 4.96 -11.01 16.80
N ASP A 37 6.20 -10.91 16.30
CA ASP A 37 6.90 -9.61 16.15
C ASP A 37 6.13 -8.61 15.28
N GLY A 38 5.45 -9.10 14.23
CA GLY A 38 4.60 -8.29 13.35
C GLY A 38 3.38 -7.72 14.07
N GLU A 39 2.75 -8.50 14.95
CA GLU A 39 1.68 -8.01 15.82
C GLU A 39 2.21 -7.03 16.88
N LEU A 40 3.37 -7.30 17.49
CA LEU A 40 4.01 -6.38 18.43
C LEU A 40 4.35 -5.05 17.74
N PHE A 41 4.90 -5.10 16.52
CA PHE A 41 5.17 -3.96 15.65
C PHE A 41 3.88 -3.26 15.15
N TYR A 42 2.73 -3.93 15.19
CA TYR A 42 1.44 -3.28 14.98
C TYR A 42 0.99 -2.53 16.24
N ARG A 43 1.08 -3.13 17.43
CA ARG A 43 0.70 -2.49 18.71
C ARG A 43 1.62 -1.30 19.03
N VAL A 44 2.92 -1.49 18.89
CA VAL A 44 3.99 -0.48 18.83
C VAL A 44 4.50 -0.46 17.38
N TRP A 45 3.74 0.07 16.41
CA TRP A 45 3.68 1.51 16.12
C TRP A 45 2.27 2.07 15.77
N TYR A 46 1.26 1.25 15.51
CA TYR A 46 -0.04 1.69 14.94
C TYR A 46 -1.15 2.00 15.94
N SER A 47 -1.12 1.50 17.18
CA SER A 47 -2.17 1.80 18.19
C SER A 47 -2.20 3.25 18.71
N TYR A 48 -1.21 4.07 18.35
CA TYR A 48 -1.11 5.47 18.78
C TYR A 48 -0.68 6.36 17.61
N ASN A 49 -1.06 7.64 17.65
CA ASN A 49 -0.62 8.64 16.69
C ASN A 49 0.85 9.01 16.94
N ARG A 50 1.74 8.42 16.16
CA ARG A 50 3.20 8.62 16.19
C ARG A 50 3.80 8.42 14.81
N GLN A 51 4.93 9.05 14.54
CA GLN A 51 5.73 8.83 13.34
C GLN A 51 6.07 7.34 13.19
N LYS A 52 6.12 6.85 11.95
CA LYS A 52 6.45 5.44 11.65
C LYS A 52 7.92 5.35 11.21
N PRO A 53 8.67 4.29 11.56
CA PRO A 53 10.07 4.11 11.17
C PRO A 53 10.25 3.71 9.68
N PHE A 54 9.20 3.87 8.87
CA PHE A 54 9.23 3.59 7.44
C PHE A 54 8.21 4.45 6.70
N THR A 55 8.47 4.66 5.42
CA THR A 55 7.52 5.19 4.45
C THR A 55 7.24 4.14 3.36
N PHE A 56 6.14 4.32 2.62
CA PHE A 56 5.91 3.58 1.40
C PHE A 56 5.31 4.47 0.30
N SER A 57 5.71 4.23 -0.93
CA SER A 57 5.17 4.85 -2.14
C SER A 57 4.28 3.84 -2.88
N ALA A 58 3.17 4.31 -3.41
CA ALA A 58 2.21 3.53 -4.18
C ALA A 58 2.01 4.17 -5.56
N PHE A 59 2.51 3.54 -6.63
CA PHE A 59 2.35 3.99 -8.00
C PHE A 59 1.29 3.17 -8.75
N PHE A 60 0.13 3.77 -8.99
CA PHE A 60 -0.91 3.23 -9.87
C PHE A 60 -0.90 3.97 -11.21
N PRO A 61 -0.74 3.29 -12.36
CA PRO A 61 -0.97 3.88 -13.68
C PRO A 61 -2.46 4.10 -13.90
N LEU A 62 -2.96 5.29 -13.59
CA LEU A 62 -4.39 5.65 -13.66
C LEU A 62 -4.72 6.55 -14.85
N LYS A 63 -5.81 6.22 -15.54
CA LYS A 63 -6.43 7.02 -16.60
C LYS A 63 -7.86 7.39 -16.23
N ARG A 64 -8.28 8.60 -16.58
CA ARG A 64 -9.68 9.01 -16.43
C ARG A 64 -10.48 8.66 -17.68
N VAL A 65 -11.59 7.94 -17.49
CA VAL A 65 -12.55 7.59 -18.55
C VAL A 65 -13.96 7.80 -18.01
N LYS A 66 -14.76 8.65 -18.66
CA LYS A 66 -16.16 8.96 -18.26
C LYS A 66 -16.30 9.30 -16.75
N GLY A 67 -15.37 10.07 -16.20
CA GLY A 67 -15.35 10.48 -14.79
C GLY A 67 -14.75 9.45 -13.81
N LYS A 68 -14.55 8.19 -14.23
CA LYS A 68 -13.98 7.11 -13.41
C LYS A 68 -12.46 7.04 -13.55
N SER A 69 -11.78 6.59 -12.50
CA SER A 69 -10.34 6.27 -12.55
C SER A 69 -10.18 4.80 -12.90
N ILE A 70 -9.48 4.50 -13.99
CA ILE A 70 -9.29 3.15 -14.53
C ILE A 70 -7.79 2.85 -14.58
N LEU A 71 -7.40 1.61 -14.29
CA LEU A 71 -6.03 1.15 -14.44
C LEU A 71 -5.64 1.05 -15.94
N ASP A 72 -4.66 1.85 -16.37
CA ASP A 72 -4.10 1.88 -17.73
C ASP A 72 -2.66 1.36 -17.76
N GLY A 73 -2.48 0.20 -17.14
CA GLY A 73 -1.27 -0.60 -17.11
C GLY A 73 -1.59 -1.96 -16.49
N ASP A 74 -0.68 -2.92 -16.61
CA ASP A 74 -0.91 -4.29 -16.13
C ASP A 74 -0.41 -4.50 -14.68
N PHE A 75 0.29 -3.52 -14.09
CA PHE A 75 0.88 -3.59 -12.76
C PHE A 75 0.66 -2.32 -11.91
N PHE A 76 0.69 -2.51 -10.60
CA PHE A 76 0.83 -1.48 -9.57
C PHE A 76 2.15 -1.70 -8.83
N SER A 77 2.95 -0.64 -8.60
CA SER A 77 4.23 -0.76 -7.89
C SER A 77 4.19 -0.16 -6.48
N PHE A 78 4.58 -0.97 -5.49
CA PHE A 78 4.75 -0.59 -4.09
C PHE A 78 6.24 -0.53 -3.74
N SER A 79 6.74 0.56 -3.17
CA SER A 79 8.10 0.61 -2.64
C SER A 79 8.13 1.07 -1.19
N ARG A 80 8.79 0.31 -0.29
CA ARG A 80 8.96 0.62 1.13
C ARG A 80 10.40 1.07 1.38
N GLN A 81 10.58 2.19 2.09
CA GLN A 81 11.88 2.67 2.56
C GLN A 81 11.84 2.80 4.09
N LEU A 82 12.81 2.17 4.75
CA LEU A 82 13.09 2.39 6.17
C LEU A 82 13.84 3.72 6.35
N TRP A 83 13.65 4.35 7.51
CA TRP A 83 14.58 5.36 8.00
C TRP A 83 15.66 4.62 8.79
N ASP A 84 16.93 5.00 8.58
CA ASP A 84 18.07 4.50 9.36
C ASP A 84 18.12 5.20 10.73
#